data_AF-A0A2H1VTF9-F1
#
_entry.id   AF-A0A2H1VTF9-F1
#
_cell.length_a   1.000
_cell.length_b   1.000
_cell.length_c   1.000
_cell.angle_alpha   90.00
_cell.angle_beta   90.00
_cell.angle_gamma   90.00
#
_symmetry.space_group_name_H-M   'P 1'
#
loop_
_entity.id
_entity.type
_entity.pdbx_description
1 polymer ?
#
loop_
_entity_poly.entity_id
_entity_poly.type
_entity_poly.pdbx_seq_one_letter_code
_entity_poly.pdbx_strand_id
1 'polypeptide(L)'
;MDPKNVESLCAGCLQTLPNKEKLFCKLCYKGYDLQCANITTARFNKTMTLVQKKSWICQDCCCKIPKTGNVNTPIRTPINTETQLLHSPTEDNNVTFRKRTTNSSPASSFSQGLSFSGDTQYIEHKDTPTSPNTEEELTLKNLNDIITLSLRNNNKTIIAELQNTIQIEINKAIVKIREDIEGKLNTLSKETEQQRDDIITINKKIEKLTVENDNLKREIQSLIATKVENSTHCYENNCRKIVVYGFPEYYKESIYDEQYRL
;
A
#
# COMPACT_ATOMS: atom_id res chain seq x y z
N MET A 1 25.38 4.92 22.63
CA MET A 1 26.44 4.25 21.87
C MET A 1 26.14 4.47 20.40
N ASP A 2 26.78 5.48 19.82
CA ASP A 2 26.61 5.85 18.41
C ASP A 2 27.30 4.81 17.50
N PRO A 3 26.57 4.13 16.61
CA PRO A 3 27.20 3.21 15.69
C PRO A 3 27.84 4.02 14.57
N LYS A 4 29.16 3.83 14.50
CA LYS A 4 30.08 4.20 13.43
C LYS A 4 29.42 4.20 12.05
N ASN A 5 29.76 5.24 11.29
CA ASN A 5 29.49 5.45 9.87
C ASN A 5 30.03 4.27 9.03
N VAL A 6 29.30 3.15 9.00
CA VAL A 6 29.52 2.09 8.02
C VAL A 6 28.93 2.62 6.73
N GLU A 7 29.79 2.97 5.78
CA GLU A 7 29.39 3.35 4.43
C GLU A 7 28.48 2.26 3.85
N SER A 8 27.19 2.53 3.86
CA SER A 8 26.20 1.59 3.33
C SER A 8 26.29 1.63 1.81
N LEU A 9 26.71 0.55 1.16
CA LEU A 9 26.72 0.43 -0.29
C LEU A 9 25.29 0.19 -0.83
N CYS A 10 25.03 0.70 -2.02
CA CYS A 10 23.81 0.48 -2.76
C CYS A 10 23.74 -0.98 -3.21
N ALA A 11 22.64 -1.68 -2.93
CA ALA A 11 22.48 -3.06 -3.36
C ALA A 11 22.27 -3.22 -4.88
N GLY A 12 22.02 -2.13 -5.61
CA GLY A 12 21.86 -2.14 -7.07
C GLY A 12 23.19 -1.94 -7.82
N CYS A 13 23.92 -0.89 -7.50
CA CYS A 13 25.16 -0.50 -8.21
C CYS A 13 26.45 -0.72 -7.41
N LEU A 14 26.34 -1.16 -6.14
CA LEU A 14 27.46 -1.35 -5.21
C LEU A 14 28.28 -0.08 -4.91
N GLN A 15 27.76 1.11 -5.26
CA GLN A 15 28.37 2.39 -4.91
C GLN A 15 27.92 2.88 -3.53
N THR A 16 28.70 3.76 -2.91
CA THR A 16 28.38 4.33 -1.59
C THR A 16 27.07 5.11 -1.62
N LEU A 17 26.15 4.79 -0.70
CA LEU A 17 24.85 5.46 -0.65
C LEU A 17 24.99 6.88 -0.10
N PRO A 18 24.33 7.87 -0.74
CA PRO A 18 24.21 9.20 -0.17
C PRO A 18 23.41 9.14 1.15
N ASN A 19 23.86 9.92 2.15
CA ASN A 19 23.32 9.84 3.52
C ASN A 19 21.81 10.14 3.65
N LYS A 20 21.25 10.99 2.77
CA LYS A 20 19.87 11.51 2.90
C LYS A 20 18.88 11.00 1.85
N GLU A 21 19.35 10.57 0.68
CA GLU A 21 18.49 10.24 -0.47
C GLU A 21 18.65 8.77 -0.86
N LYS A 22 18.08 7.89 -0.03
CA LYS A 22 18.09 6.44 -0.23
C LYS A 22 16.76 5.82 0.13
N LEU A 23 16.47 4.67 -0.47
CA LEU A 23 15.31 3.84 -0.15
C LEU A 23 15.74 2.49 0.39
N PHE A 24 14.94 1.94 1.29
CA PHE A 24 15.15 0.60 1.83
C PHE A 24 14.00 -0.29 1.37
N CYS A 25 14.35 -1.45 0.82
CA CYS A 25 13.34 -2.43 0.45
C CYS A 25 12.68 -2.99 1.71
N LYS A 26 11.34 -2.97 1.76
CA LYS A 26 10.57 -3.53 2.89
C LYS A 26 10.85 -5.01 3.15
N LEU A 27 11.20 -5.77 2.10
CA LEU A 27 11.32 -7.23 2.19
C LEU A 27 12.76 -7.70 2.46
N CYS A 28 13.76 -7.15 1.78
CA CYS A 28 15.16 -7.56 1.97
C CYS A 28 15.99 -6.59 2.82
N TYR A 29 15.40 -5.46 3.22
CA TYR A 29 16.03 -4.40 4.03
C TYR A 29 17.31 -3.78 3.45
N LYS A 30 17.65 -4.11 2.20
CA LYS A 30 18.80 -3.53 1.50
C LYS A 30 18.52 -2.08 1.08
N GLY A 31 19.55 -1.24 1.15
CA GLY A 31 19.52 0.15 0.73
C GLY A 31 19.81 0.32 -0.75
N TYR A 32 19.09 1.23 -1.40
CA TYR A 32 19.24 1.58 -2.81
C TYR A 32 19.32 3.09 -2.98
N ASP A 33 20.21 3.53 -3.86
CA ASP A 33 20.17 4.90 -4.34
C ASP A 33 18.91 5.11 -5.20
N LEU A 34 18.55 6.37 -5.41
CA LEU A 34 17.33 6.71 -6.14
C LEU A 34 17.38 6.29 -7.62
N GLN A 35 18.56 6.27 -8.25
CA GLN A 35 18.72 5.87 -9.65
C GLN A 35 18.49 4.37 -9.83
N CYS A 36 19.10 3.54 -8.99
CA CYS A 36 18.90 2.09 -8.92
C CYS A 36 17.47 1.72 -8.52
N ALA A 37 16.81 2.55 -7.71
CA ALA A 37 15.40 2.40 -7.38
C ALA A 37 14.46 2.89 -8.50
N ASN A 38 14.99 3.45 -9.60
CA ASN A 38 14.26 4.08 -10.68
C ASN A 38 13.25 5.15 -10.20
N ILE A 39 13.69 5.99 -9.28
CA ILE A 39 12.90 7.07 -8.68
C ILE A 39 13.67 8.38 -8.85
N THR A 40 13.01 9.39 -9.40
CA THR A 40 13.62 10.72 -9.51
C THR A 40 13.63 11.42 -8.15
N THR A 41 14.62 12.29 -7.90
CA THR A 41 14.70 13.10 -6.68
C THR A 41 13.44 13.95 -6.46
N ALA A 42 12.86 14.49 -7.54
CA ALA A 42 11.60 15.22 -7.49
C ALA A 42 10.45 14.34 -6.98
N ARG A 43 10.34 13.09 -7.46
CA ARG A 43 9.32 12.15 -6.99
C ARG A 43 9.54 11.79 -5.52
N PHE A 44 10.78 11.48 -5.15
CA PHE A 44 11.15 11.12 -3.78
C PHE A 44 10.84 12.25 -2.78
N ASN A 45 11.13 13.50 -3.13
CA ASN A 45 10.97 14.63 -2.21
C ASN A 45 9.56 15.25 -2.24
N LYS A 46 8.91 15.34 -3.40
CA LYS A 46 7.63 16.07 -3.54
C LYS A 46 6.39 15.20 -3.52
N THR A 47 6.49 13.94 -3.96
CA THR A 47 5.28 13.11 -4.20
C THR A 47 5.20 11.88 -3.31
N MET A 48 6.34 11.34 -2.86
CA MET A 48 6.33 10.15 -2.00
C MET A 48 6.09 10.52 -0.54
N THR A 49 5.03 9.97 0.05
CA THR A 49 4.77 10.07 1.48
C THR A 49 5.74 9.19 2.28
N LEU A 50 5.86 9.45 3.59
CA LEU A 50 6.68 8.62 4.49
C LEU A 50 6.26 7.14 4.44
N VAL A 51 4.95 6.88 4.33
CA VAL A 51 4.40 5.53 4.22
C VAL A 51 4.88 4.85 2.94
N GLN A 52 4.81 5.54 1.79
CA GLN A 52 5.27 5.00 0.51
C GLN A 52 6.79 4.75 0.49
N LYS A 53 7.58 5.60 1.16
CA LYS A 53 9.03 5.39 1.31
C LYS A 53 9.32 4.13 2.14
N LYS A 54 8.57 3.92 3.23
CA LYS A 54 8.72 2.74 4.10
C LYS A 54 8.15 1.45 3.51
N SER A 55 7.20 1.55 2.57
CA SER A 55 6.56 0.39 1.94
C SER A 55 7.15 0.00 0.59
N TRP A 56 8.16 0.74 0.11
CA TRP A 56 8.82 0.46 -1.17
C TRP A 56 9.48 -0.93 -1.18
N ILE A 57 9.37 -1.63 -2.31
CA ILE A 57 9.91 -2.97 -2.53
C ILE A 57 10.83 -2.90 -3.75
N CYS A 58 12.05 -3.45 -3.64
CA CYS A 58 12.98 -3.48 -4.76
C CYS A 58 12.55 -4.47 -5.84
N GLN A 59 13.08 -4.30 -7.05
CA GLN A 59 12.73 -5.12 -8.21
C GLN A 59 12.99 -6.61 -7.98
N ASP A 60 14.12 -6.97 -7.36
CA ASP A 60 14.46 -8.38 -7.05
C ASP A 60 13.40 -9.04 -6.17
N CYS A 61 12.91 -8.31 -5.16
CA CYS A 61 11.87 -8.80 -4.27
C CYS A 61 10.52 -8.87 -4.99
N CYS A 62 10.17 -7.87 -5.82
CA CYS A 62 8.97 -7.91 -6.65
C CYS A 62 8.95 -9.12 -7.59
N CYS A 63 10.09 -9.47 -8.20
CA CYS A 63 10.20 -10.62 -9.12
C CYS A 63 10.08 -11.98 -8.41
N LYS A 64 10.34 -12.05 -7.09
CA LYS A 64 10.21 -13.28 -6.29
C LYS A 64 8.80 -13.53 -5.79
N ILE A 65 7.91 -12.54 -5.87
CA ILE A 65 6.50 -12.71 -5.49
C ILE A 65 5.84 -13.57 -6.56
N PRO A 66 5.26 -14.74 -6.22
CA PRO A 66 4.52 -15.56 -7.17
C PRO A 66 3.43 -14.72 -7.84
N LYS A 67 3.40 -14.73 -9.17
CA LYS A 67 2.33 -14.04 -9.91
C LYS A 67 1.03 -14.81 -9.69
N THR A 68 0.21 -14.35 -8.74
CA THR A 68 -1.16 -14.84 -8.56
C THR A 68 -1.96 -14.50 -9.81
N GLY A 69 -2.34 -15.51 -10.60
CA GLY A 69 -3.15 -15.31 -11.81
C GLY A 69 -2.94 -16.32 -12.95
N ASN A 70 -1.91 -17.17 -12.90
CA ASN A 70 -1.70 -18.21 -13.93
C ASN A 70 -2.49 -19.51 -13.67
N VAL A 71 -3.73 -19.41 -13.19
CA VAL A 71 -4.61 -20.58 -12.97
C VAL A 71 -5.16 -21.17 -14.27
N ASN A 72 -4.99 -20.49 -15.41
CA ASN A 72 -5.44 -20.94 -16.73
C ASN A 72 -4.31 -21.45 -17.63
N THR A 73 -3.08 -21.58 -17.13
CA THR A 73 -2.00 -22.20 -17.92
C THR A 73 -2.08 -23.72 -17.71
N PRO A 74 -2.42 -24.52 -18.73
CA PRO A 74 -2.47 -25.97 -18.57
C PRO A 74 -1.12 -26.48 -18.08
N ILE A 75 -1.14 -27.22 -16.98
CA ILE A 75 0.03 -27.87 -16.39
C ILE A 75 0.57 -28.83 -17.45
N ARG A 76 1.77 -28.55 -17.99
CA ARG A 76 2.49 -29.56 -18.77
C ARG A 76 2.77 -30.72 -17.82
N THR A 77 2.20 -31.88 -18.12
CA THR A 77 2.51 -33.13 -17.43
C THR A 77 4.03 -33.34 -17.42
N PRO A 78 4.64 -33.63 -16.27
CA PRO A 78 6.05 -33.96 -16.23
C PRO A 78 6.23 -35.31 -16.94
N ILE A 79 6.94 -35.27 -18.07
CA ILE A 79 7.46 -36.48 -18.70
C ILE A 79 8.50 -37.04 -17.74
N ASN A 80 8.17 -38.21 -17.17
CA ASN A 80 9.04 -39.00 -16.32
C ASN A 80 10.37 -39.22 -17.05
N THR A 81 11.45 -38.60 -16.56
CA THR A 81 12.77 -38.66 -17.21
C THR A 81 13.64 -39.70 -16.50
N GLU A 82 13.30 -40.97 -16.69
CA GLU A 82 14.20 -42.11 -16.42
C GLU A 82 14.26 -43.04 -17.64
N THR A 83 14.48 -42.48 -18.82
CA THR A 83 15.24 -43.14 -19.91
C THR A 83 15.32 -42.18 -21.09
N GLN A 84 16.43 -42.28 -21.84
CA GLN A 84 16.75 -41.55 -23.06
C GLN A 84 17.58 -40.26 -22.87
N LEU A 85 18.82 -40.50 -22.44
CA LEU A 85 19.99 -39.89 -23.07
C LEU A 85 19.92 -40.11 -24.60
N LEU A 86 20.36 -39.12 -25.37
CA LEU A 86 20.32 -39.00 -26.84
C LEU A 86 19.00 -38.47 -27.41
N HIS A 87 18.85 -37.14 -27.40
CA HIS A 87 18.62 -36.32 -28.60
C HIS A 87 18.60 -34.86 -28.13
N SER A 88 19.65 -34.11 -28.47
CA SER A 88 19.67 -32.65 -28.40
C SER A 88 18.73 -32.09 -29.47
N PRO A 89 17.66 -31.36 -29.13
CA PRO A 89 16.94 -30.56 -30.11
C PRO A 89 17.61 -29.20 -30.21
N THR A 90 18.12 -28.94 -31.41
CA THR A 90 18.58 -27.68 -31.97
C THR A 90 17.87 -26.41 -31.45
N GLU A 91 18.67 -25.38 -31.17
CA GLU A 91 18.35 -24.10 -30.52
C GLU A 91 17.42 -23.12 -31.30
N ASP A 92 16.60 -23.59 -32.24
CA ASP A 92 16.03 -22.68 -33.26
C ASP A 92 14.52 -22.40 -33.19
N ASN A 93 13.82 -22.64 -32.08
CA ASN A 93 12.36 -22.36 -32.05
C ASN A 93 11.81 -21.83 -30.72
N ASN A 94 12.47 -20.82 -30.14
CA ASN A 94 11.87 -20.09 -29.01
C ASN A 94 12.00 -18.57 -29.15
N VAL A 95 11.49 -18.02 -30.26
CA VAL A 95 11.37 -16.58 -30.47
C VAL A 95 9.91 -16.16 -30.31
N THR A 96 9.59 -15.43 -29.25
CA THR A 96 8.33 -14.69 -29.13
C THR A 96 8.48 -13.35 -29.86
N PHE A 97 7.83 -13.20 -31.02
CA PHE A 97 7.81 -11.93 -31.75
C PHE A 97 7.03 -10.86 -30.97
N ARG A 98 7.75 -9.92 -30.37
CA ARG A 98 7.17 -8.73 -29.74
C ARG A 98 6.92 -7.67 -30.80
N LYS A 99 5.66 -7.54 -31.26
CA LYS A 99 5.22 -6.48 -32.18
C LYS A 99 5.45 -5.11 -31.50
N ARG A 100 6.43 -4.33 -31.97
CA ARG A 100 6.56 -2.90 -31.60
C ARG A 100 5.52 -2.12 -32.39
N THR A 101 4.54 -1.54 -31.70
CA THR A 101 3.73 -0.45 -32.24
C THR A 101 4.56 0.82 -32.18
N THR A 102 5.10 1.24 -33.33
CA THR A 102 5.65 2.59 -33.51
C THR A 102 4.49 3.56 -33.61
N ASN A 103 4.16 4.25 -32.52
CA ASN A 103 3.35 5.46 -32.56
C ASN A 103 4.31 6.64 -32.75
N SER A 104 4.39 7.16 -33.98
CA SER A 104 5.00 8.46 -34.27
C SER A 104 3.95 9.57 -34.15
N SER A 105 4.19 10.54 -33.26
CA SER A 105 3.61 11.89 -33.31
C SER A 105 4.66 12.84 -33.91
N PRO A 106 4.29 13.92 -34.64
CA PRO A 106 5.21 14.63 -35.52
C PRO A 106 6.02 15.68 -34.75
N ALA A 107 7.34 15.66 -34.93
CA ALA A 107 8.19 16.84 -34.72
C ALA A 107 9.38 16.81 -35.68
N SER A 108 9.60 17.99 -36.27
CA SER A 108 10.57 18.43 -37.27
C SER A 108 11.90 17.68 -37.46
N SER A 109 12.22 17.51 -38.76
CA SER A 109 13.54 17.68 -39.40
C SER A 109 14.73 16.82 -38.94
N PHE A 110 15.14 15.85 -39.76
CA PHE A 110 16.36 15.87 -40.60
C PHE A 110 16.55 14.51 -41.33
N SER A 111 17.22 14.59 -42.49
CA SER A 111 17.64 13.55 -43.47
C SER A 111 18.09 12.20 -42.86
N GLN A 112 17.97 11.04 -43.53
CA GLN A 112 18.60 10.69 -44.81
C GLN A 112 18.04 9.33 -45.29
N GLY A 113 17.92 9.16 -46.62
CA GLY A 113 17.07 8.15 -47.24
C GLY A 113 17.51 6.69 -47.10
N LEU A 114 16.50 5.82 -47.15
CA LEU A 114 16.59 4.49 -47.73
C LEU A 114 15.27 4.23 -48.46
N SER A 115 15.35 4.31 -49.78
CA SER A 115 14.32 3.87 -50.71
C SER A 115 14.26 2.34 -50.64
N PHE A 116 13.22 1.80 -50.00
CA PHE A 116 12.89 0.37 -50.05
C PHE A 116 11.76 0.19 -51.07
N SER A 117 12.09 0.41 -52.35
CA SER A 117 11.23 -0.03 -53.46
C SER A 117 11.55 -1.48 -53.73
N GLY A 118 10.56 -2.36 -53.53
CA GLY A 118 10.61 -3.73 -54.01
C GLY A 118 10.54 -3.74 -55.54
N ASP A 119 11.59 -4.25 -56.16
CA ASP A 119 11.65 -4.49 -57.61
C ASP A 119 10.69 -5.61 -58.00
N THR A 120 9.50 -5.25 -58.47
CA THR A 120 8.79 -6.06 -59.48
C THR A 120 9.24 -5.57 -60.85
N GLN A 121 10.11 -6.35 -61.50
CA GLN A 121 10.51 -6.15 -62.88
C GLN A 121 9.28 -6.16 -63.78
N TYR A 122 8.94 -5.01 -64.34
CA TYR A 122 8.01 -4.87 -65.45
C TYR A 122 8.81 -5.11 -66.73
N ILE A 123 8.62 -6.25 -67.38
CA ILE A 123 9.18 -6.50 -68.71
C ILE A 123 8.25 -5.82 -69.72
N GLU A 124 8.64 -4.63 -70.19
CA GLU A 124 8.04 -4.02 -71.37
C GLU A 124 8.40 -4.86 -72.60
N HIS A 125 7.49 -5.71 -73.05
CA HIS A 125 7.47 -6.16 -74.44
C HIS A 125 6.50 -5.28 -75.23
N LYS A 126 7.09 -4.44 -76.09
CA LYS A 126 6.40 -3.67 -77.13
C LYS A 126 5.88 -4.60 -78.23
N ASP A 127 4.66 -4.27 -78.64
CA ASP A 127 4.04 -4.45 -79.96
C ASP A 127 3.63 -5.86 -80.41
N THR A 128 2.37 -6.22 -80.18
CA THR A 128 1.43 -6.51 -81.29
C THR A 128 -0.04 -6.49 -80.79
N PRO A 129 -0.99 -5.97 -81.59
CA PRO A 129 -2.39 -5.82 -81.19
C PRO A 129 -3.19 -7.05 -81.62
N THR A 130 -3.93 -7.71 -80.71
CA THR A 130 -5.19 -8.45 -80.97
C THR A 130 -5.74 -9.01 -79.66
N SER A 131 -6.90 -8.52 -79.22
CA SER A 131 -8.06 -9.32 -78.72
C SER A 131 -8.82 -8.56 -77.61
N PRO A 132 -10.14 -8.31 -77.74
CA PRO A 132 -10.93 -7.75 -76.67
C PRO A 132 -11.39 -8.88 -75.73
N ASN A 133 -10.53 -9.30 -74.78
CA ASN A 133 -11.00 -10.10 -73.64
C ASN A 133 -11.57 -9.18 -72.55
N THR A 134 -12.56 -8.36 -72.92
CA THR A 134 -13.31 -7.49 -72.01
C THR A 134 -14.02 -8.32 -70.93
N GLU A 135 -14.38 -9.58 -71.22
CA GLU A 135 -15.07 -10.48 -70.29
C GLU A 135 -14.19 -10.99 -69.13
N GLU A 136 -12.92 -11.30 -69.38
CA GLU A 136 -11.98 -11.73 -68.32
C GLU A 136 -11.64 -10.58 -67.37
N GLU A 137 -11.49 -9.37 -67.89
CA GLU A 137 -11.22 -8.17 -67.08
C GLU A 137 -12.46 -7.73 -66.26
N LEU A 138 -13.67 -7.85 -66.85
CA LEU A 138 -14.94 -7.64 -66.14
C LEU A 138 -15.17 -8.66 -65.03
N THR A 139 -14.85 -9.93 -65.26
CA THR A 139 -15.02 -10.99 -64.25
C THR A 139 -14.01 -10.85 -63.10
N LEU A 140 -12.76 -10.51 -63.37
CA LEU A 140 -11.76 -10.22 -62.33
C LEU A 140 -12.12 -9.00 -61.47
N LYS A 141 -12.64 -7.95 -62.11
CA LYS A 141 -13.12 -6.75 -61.41
C LYS A 141 -14.33 -7.06 -60.52
N ASN A 142 -15.29 -7.84 -61.01
CA ASN A 142 -16.44 -8.30 -60.23
C ASN A 142 -16.01 -9.14 -59.02
N LEU A 143 -15.03 -10.05 -59.18
CA LEU A 143 -14.48 -10.83 -58.08
C LEU A 143 -13.80 -9.93 -57.04
N ASN A 144 -13.03 -8.93 -57.48
CA ASN A 144 -12.38 -7.99 -56.58
C ASN A 144 -13.40 -7.15 -55.78
N ASP A 145 -14.49 -6.74 -56.42
CA ASP A 145 -15.58 -6.02 -55.74
C ASP A 145 -16.31 -6.89 -54.71
N ILE A 146 -16.55 -8.17 -55.01
CA ILE A 146 -17.13 -9.14 -54.08
C ILE A 146 -16.21 -9.36 -52.88
N ILE A 147 -14.90 -9.54 -53.11
CA ILE A 147 -13.91 -9.71 -52.04
C ILE A 147 -13.87 -8.46 -51.16
N THR A 148 -13.83 -7.28 -51.77
CA THR A 148 -13.76 -6.00 -51.04
C THR A 148 -15.03 -5.77 -50.21
N LEU A 149 -16.20 -6.11 -50.75
CA LEU A 149 -17.47 -6.02 -50.03
C LEU A 149 -17.52 -6.99 -48.85
N SER A 150 -17.08 -8.24 -49.05
CA SER A 150 -17.01 -9.26 -48.00
C SER A 150 -16.05 -8.86 -46.88
N LEU A 151 -14.85 -8.37 -47.21
CA LEU A 151 -13.89 -7.84 -46.25
C LEU A 151 -14.46 -6.66 -45.46
N ARG A 152 -15.15 -5.74 -46.14
CA ARG A 152 -15.80 -4.60 -45.48
C ARG A 152 -16.90 -5.07 -44.52
N ASN A 153 -17.68 -6.06 -44.90
CA ASN A 153 -18.73 -6.61 -44.06
C ASN A 153 -18.14 -7.33 -42.84
N ASN A 154 -17.12 -8.16 -43.04
CA ASN A 154 -16.41 -8.85 -41.96
C ASN A 154 -15.78 -7.85 -40.99
N ASN A 155 -15.14 -6.79 -41.49
CA ASN A 155 -14.59 -5.74 -40.64
C ASN A 155 -15.67 -5.04 -39.80
N LYS A 156 -16.85 -4.77 -40.38
CA LYS A 156 -17.98 -4.20 -39.61
C LYS A 156 -18.44 -5.14 -38.50
N THR A 157 -18.60 -6.43 -38.80
CA THR A 157 -19.01 -7.43 -37.80
C THR A 157 -17.99 -7.57 -36.69
N ILE A 158 -16.70 -7.70 -37.03
CA ILE A 158 -15.61 -7.81 -36.04
C ILE A 158 -15.57 -6.57 -35.14
N ILE A 159 -15.71 -5.36 -35.71
CA ILE A 159 -15.74 -4.13 -34.92
C ILE A 159 -16.93 -4.12 -33.96
N ALA A 160 -18.12 -4.51 -34.42
CA ALA A 160 -19.32 -4.55 -33.58
C ALA A 160 -19.18 -5.56 -32.44
N GLU A 161 -18.63 -6.75 -32.70
CA GLU A 161 -18.36 -7.76 -31.67
C GLU A 161 -17.35 -7.26 -30.65
N LEU A 162 -16.23 -6.67 -31.10
CA LEU A 162 -15.22 -6.10 -30.20
C LEU A 162 -15.81 -5.00 -29.31
N GLN A 163 -16.60 -4.09 -29.89
CA GLN A 163 -17.28 -3.05 -29.14
C GLN A 163 -18.22 -3.63 -28.09
N ASN A 164 -18.99 -4.66 -28.44
CA ASN A 164 -19.90 -5.32 -27.51
C ASN A 164 -19.14 -6.02 -26.36
N THR A 165 -18.07 -6.76 -26.68
CA THR A 165 -17.23 -7.41 -25.65
C THR A 165 -16.62 -6.40 -24.70
N ILE A 166 -16.07 -5.31 -25.23
CA ILE A 166 -15.50 -4.22 -24.41
C ILE A 166 -16.58 -3.63 -23.51
N GLN A 167 -17.78 -3.37 -24.04
CA GLN A 167 -18.88 -2.79 -23.27
C GLN A 167 -19.33 -3.71 -22.13
N ILE A 168 -19.42 -5.02 -22.38
CA ILE A 168 -19.79 -6.02 -21.37
C ILE A 168 -18.75 -6.06 -20.25
N GLU A 169 -17.45 -6.12 -20.58
CA GLU A 169 -16.40 -6.18 -19.58
C GLU A 169 -16.28 -4.87 -18.78
N ILE A 170 -16.51 -3.71 -19.41
CA ILE A 170 -16.61 -2.42 -18.70
C ILE A 170 -17.78 -2.44 -17.71
N ASN A 171 -18.97 -2.87 -18.15
CA ASN A 171 -20.14 -2.94 -17.28
C ASN A 171 -19.91 -3.89 -16.10
N LYS A 172 -19.28 -5.05 -16.34
CA LYS A 172 -18.91 -6.02 -15.31
C LYS A 172 -17.92 -5.42 -14.29
N ALA A 173 -16.92 -4.69 -14.76
CA ALA A 173 -15.98 -4.00 -13.88
C ALA A 173 -16.68 -2.92 -13.03
N ILE A 174 -17.60 -2.16 -13.63
CA ILE A 174 -18.39 -1.14 -12.92
C ILE A 174 -19.25 -1.78 -11.81
N VAL A 175 -19.93 -2.88 -12.10
CA VAL A 175 -20.76 -3.60 -11.09
C VAL A 175 -19.90 -4.06 -9.93
N LYS A 176 -18.76 -4.71 -10.22
CA LYS A 176 -17.85 -5.18 -9.17
C LYS A 176 -17.31 -4.05 -8.29
N ILE A 177 -16.97 -2.91 -8.90
CA ILE A 177 -16.51 -1.72 -8.14
C ILE A 177 -17.63 -1.18 -7.24
N ARG A 178 -18.88 -1.16 -7.72
CA ARG A 178 -20.03 -0.73 -6.91
C ARG A 178 -20.24 -1.65 -5.71
N GLU A 179 -20.22 -2.96 -5.92
CA GLU A 179 -20.35 -3.96 -4.84
C GLU A 179 -19.24 -3.81 -3.81
N ASP A 180 -17.98 -3.65 -4.24
CA ASP A 180 -16.84 -3.45 -3.34
C ASP A 180 -16.96 -2.16 -2.52
N ILE A 181 -17.45 -1.07 -3.14
CA ILE A 181 -17.67 0.21 -2.45
C ILE A 181 -18.81 0.08 -1.44
N GLU A 182 -19.93 -0.53 -1.83
CA GLU A 182 -21.09 -0.72 -0.97
C GLU A 182 -20.76 -1.63 0.23
N GLY A 183 -20.02 -2.71 0.00
CA GLY A 183 -19.52 -3.58 1.07
C GLY A 183 -18.66 -2.83 2.08
N LYS A 184 -17.71 -2.01 1.61
CA LYS A 184 -16.87 -1.18 2.49
C LYS A 184 -17.68 -0.12 3.24
N LEU A 185 -18.64 0.53 2.57
CA LEU A 185 -19.47 1.57 3.17
C LEU A 185 -20.34 0.99 4.29
N ASN A 186 -20.90 -0.20 4.08
CA ASN A 186 -21.67 -0.92 5.09
C ASN A 186 -20.82 -1.30 6.31
N THR A 187 -19.58 -1.79 6.10
CA THR A 187 -18.67 -2.10 7.20
C THR A 187 -18.28 -0.84 7.98
N LEU A 188 -17.90 0.24 7.30
CA LEU A 188 -17.56 1.52 7.95
C LEU A 188 -18.75 2.10 8.71
N SER A 189 -19.96 1.99 8.18
CA SER A 189 -21.18 2.43 8.86
C SER A 189 -21.38 1.69 10.17
N LYS A 190 -21.21 0.35 10.17
CA LYS A 190 -21.31 -0.47 11.38
C LYS A 190 -20.22 -0.12 12.40
N GLU A 191 -18.98 0.06 11.96
CA GLU A 191 -17.88 0.48 12.85
C GLU A 191 -18.15 1.85 13.47
N THR A 192 -18.70 2.79 12.70
CA THR A 192 -19.05 4.13 13.20
C THR A 192 -20.16 4.09 14.24
N GLU A 193 -21.17 3.25 14.03
CA GLU A 193 -22.26 3.03 14.99
C GLU A 193 -21.73 2.40 16.28
N GLN A 194 -20.90 1.35 16.18
CA GLN A 194 -20.26 0.73 17.33
C GLN A 194 -19.41 1.72 18.13
N GLN A 195 -18.58 2.52 17.44
CA GLN A 195 -17.77 3.55 18.10
C GLN A 195 -18.64 4.58 18.85
N ARG A 196 -19.80 4.94 18.29
CA ARG A 196 -20.75 5.85 18.96
C ARG A 196 -21.28 5.22 20.26
N ASP A 197 -21.66 3.95 20.23
CA ASP A 197 -22.18 3.24 21.41
C ASP A 197 -21.10 3.05 22.49
N ASP A 198 -19.86 2.77 22.08
CA ASP A 198 -18.72 2.68 22.97
C ASP A 198 -18.44 4.03 23.64
N ILE A 199 -18.48 5.13 22.89
CA ILE A 199 -18.33 6.49 23.44
C ILE A 199 -19.42 6.79 24.46
N ILE A 200 -20.68 6.46 24.15
CA ILE A 200 -21.81 6.66 25.09
C ILE A 200 -21.56 5.87 26.38
N THR A 201 -21.10 4.63 26.26
CA THR A 201 -20.81 3.76 27.42
C THR A 201 -19.66 4.30 28.26
N ILE A 202 -18.58 4.75 27.63
CA ILE A 202 -17.43 5.35 28.30
C ILE A 202 -17.86 6.64 29.01
N ASN A 203 -18.64 7.50 28.37
CA ASN A 203 -19.13 8.74 28.97
C ASN A 203 -19.98 8.47 30.22
N LYS A 204 -20.90 7.49 30.17
CA LYS A 204 -21.67 7.07 31.36
C LYS A 204 -20.77 6.61 32.51
N LYS A 205 -19.68 5.90 32.19
CA LYS A 205 -18.69 5.46 33.20
C LYS A 205 -17.91 6.64 33.78
N ILE A 206 -17.52 7.60 32.95
CA ILE A 206 -16.86 8.85 33.38
C ILE A 206 -17.78 9.62 34.33
N GLU A 207 -19.06 9.79 33.99
CA GLU A 207 -20.03 10.46 34.85
C GLU A 207 -20.15 9.76 36.21
N LYS A 208 -20.32 8.43 36.20
CA LYS A 208 -20.40 7.65 37.45
C LYS A 208 -19.16 7.83 38.33
N LEU A 209 -17.97 7.71 37.73
CA LEU A 209 -16.71 7.87 38.47
C LEU A 209 -16.52 9.30 38.97
N THR A 210 -16.99 10.30 38.23
CA THR A 210 -16.92 11.71 38.63
C THR A 210 -17.77 11.95 39.88
N VAL A 211 -19.01 11.44 39.90
CA VAL A 211 -19.90 11.51 41.06
C VAL A 211 -19.29 10.80 42.27
N GLU A 212 -18.72 9.62 42.08
CA GLU A 212 -18.07 8.86 43.16
C GLU A 212 -16.84 9.62 43.71
N ASN A 213 -16.02 10.21 42.84
CA ASN A 213 -14.89 11.03 43.25
C ASN A 213 -15.34 12.25 44.08
N ASP A 214 -16.41 12.91 43.66
CA ASP A 214 -16.94 14.07 44.38
C ASP A 214 -17.56 13.67 45.73
N ASN A 215 -18.16 12.48 45.83
CA ASN A 215 -18.60 11.91 47.11
C ASN A 215 -17.41 11.65 48.04
N LEU A 216 -16.36 10.99 47.56
CA LEU A 216 -15.17 10.70 48.36
C LEU A 216 -14.46 11.99 48.80
N LYS A 217 -14.38 13.00 47.94
CA LYS A 217 -13.86 14.32 48.33
C LYS A 217 -14.66 14.96 49.46
N ARG A 218 -15.99 14.89 49.41
CA ARG A 218 -16.86 15.41 50.48
C ARG A 218 -16.67 14.64 51.79
N GLU A 219 -16.53 13.31 51.72
CA GLU A 219 -16.27 12.47 52.89
C GLU A 219 -14.91 12.77 53.52
N ILE A 220 -13.86 12.92 52.71
CA ILE A 220 -12.53 13.33 53.20
C ILE A 220 -12.61 14.70 53.88
N GLN A 221 -13.33 15.66 53.29
CA GLN A 221 -13.50 16.99 53.89
C GLN A 221 -14.25 16.93 55.23
N SER A 222 -15.29 16.10 55.35
CA SER A 222 -16.01 15.95 56.63
C SER A 222 -15.14 15.32 57.70
N LEU A 223 -14.39 14.27 57.36
CA LEU A 223 -13.46 13.61 58.30
C LEU A 223 -12.35 14.56 58.77
N ILE A 224 -11.83 15.41 57.87
CA ILE A 224 -10.87 16.46 58.24
C ILE A 224 -11.52 17.44 59.22
N ALA A 225 -12.74 17.92 58.94
CA ALA A 225 -13.44 18.85 59.82
C ALA A 225 -13.69 18.24 61.22
N THR A 226 -14.19 17.01 61.30
CA THR A 226 -14.42 16.31 62.57
C THR A 226 -13.12 16.08 63.35
N LYS A 227 -12.00 15.78 62.67
CA LYS A 227 -10.70 15.65 63.33
C LYS A 227 -10.23 16.98 63.96
N VAL A 228 -10.47 18.09 63.28
CA VAL A 228 -10.16 19.43 63.80
C VAL A 228 -11.01 19.75 65.03
N GLU A 229 -12.32 19.52 64.97
CA GLU A 229 -13.26 19.76 66.08
C GLU A 229 -12.92 18.93 67.33
N ASN A 230 -12.63 17.64 67.15
CA ASN A 230 -12.23 16.75 68.25
C ASN A 230 -10.88 17.14 68.86
N SER A 231 -9.95 17.68 68.06
CA SER A 231 -8.69 18.20 68.56
C SER A 231 -8.93 19.43 69.44
N THR A 232 -9.75 20.39 69.01
CA THR A 232 -10.09 21.59 69.81
C THR A 232 -10.80 21.25 71.13
N HIS A 233 -11.74 20.29 71.13
CA HIS A 233 -12.44 19.85 72.34
C HIS A 233 -11.53 19.10 73.33
N CYS A 234 -10.50 18.40 72.84
CA CYS A 234 -9.50 17.75 73.70
C CYS A 234 -8.55 18.77 74.37
N TYR A 235 -8.26 19.89 73.69
CA TYR A 235 -7.48 20.96 74.29
C TYR A 235 -8.28 21.68 75.38
N GLU A 236 -9.56 21.98 75.21
CA GLU A 236 -10.32 22.75 76.23
C GLU A 236 -10.37 22.11 77.63
N ASN A 237 -10.41 20.78 77.75
CA ASN A 237 -10.44 20.09 79.05
C ASN A 237 -9.05 19.81 79.67
N ASN A 238 -7.94 19.99 78.95
CA ASN A 238 -6.57 19.71 79.43
C ASN A 238 -5.54 20.81 79.07
N CYS A 239 -5.95 22.00 78.63
CA CYS A 239 -5.03 22.99 78.06
C CYS A 239 -4.21 23.79 79.07
N ARG A 240 -4.37 23.56 80.38
CA ARG A 240 -3.31 23.93 81.32
C ARG A 240 -2.38 22.74 81.47
N LYS A 241 -1.42 22.61 80.55
CA LYS A 241 -0.19 21.91 80.88
C LYS A 241 0.46 22.72 82.01
N ILE A 242 0.14 22.36 83.25
CA ILE A 242 0.81 22.93 84.43
C ILE A 242 2.21 22.33 84.41
N VAL A 243 3.14 23.05 83.78
CA VAL A 243 4.55 22.72 83.85
C VAL A 243 5.05 23.29 85.17
N VAL A 244 5.26 22.40 86.14
CA VAL A 244 5.78 22.78 87.46
C VAL A 244 7.31 22.79 87.37
N TYR A 245 7.93 23.95 87.56
CA TYR A 245 9.39 24.09 87.59
C TYR A 245 9.89 24.22 89.04
N GLY A 246 11.07 23.67 89.33
CA GLY A 246 11.78 23.89 90.59
C GLY A 246 11.55 22.85 91.69
N PHE A 247 10.92 21.72 91.38
CA PHE A 247 10.84 20.59 92.32
C PHE A 247 12.05 19.67 92.16
N PRO A 248 12.71 19.26 93.25
CA PRO A 248 13.76 18.26 93.18
C PRO A 248 13.17 16.91 92.76
N GLU A 249 13.74 16.31 91.71
CA GLU A 249 13.36 14.97 91.25
C GLU A 249 13.89 13.92 92.24
N TYR A 250 13.00 13.11 92.82
CA TYR A 250 13.40 11.99 93.67
C TYR A 250 13.30 10.67 92.89
N TYR A 251 14.31 9.82 93.04
CA TYR A 251 14.32 8.50 92.39
C TYR A 251 13.25 7.59 93.03
N LYS A 252 12.22 7.23 92.23
CA LYS A 252 11.05 6.40 92.59
C LYS A 252 10.04 7.08 93.52
N GLU A 253 9.51 8.23 93.12
CA GLU A 253 8.30 8.78 93.76
C GLU A 253 7.14 7.78 93.61
N SER A 254 6.51 7.45 94.74
CA SER A 254 5.30 6.62 94.75
C SER A 254 4.06 7.52 94.77
N ILE A 255 2.95 7.05 94.20
CA ILE A 255 1.68 7.79 94.12
C ILE A 255 1.17 8.22 95.52
N TYR A 256 1.60 7.54 96.59
CA TYR A 256 1.23 7.88 97.96
C TYR A 256 1.98 9.11 98.52
N ASP A 257 3.14 9.45 97.97
CA ASP A 257 3.95 10.59 98.43
C ASP A 257 3.42 11.93 97.90
N GLU A 258 2.60 11.91 96.84
CA GLU A 258 1.99 13.11 96.23
C GLU A 258 0.82 13.68 97.06
N GLN A 259 0.15 12.86 97.90
CA GLN A 259 -1.03 13.32 98.67
C GLN A 259 -0.68 14.27 99.84
N TYR A 260 0.59 14.38 100.22
CA TYR A 260 1.04 15.18 101.37
C TYR A 260 1.75 16.49 100.99
N ARG A 261 1.77 16.88 99.70
CA ARG A 261 2.43 18.11 99.21
C ARG A 261 1.47 19.20 98.69
N LEU A 262 0.35 19.41 99.38
CA LEU A 262 -0.52 20.59 99.18
C LEU A 262 -0.47 21.52 100.39
#